data_AF-R7UC36-F1
#
_entry.id   AF-R7UC36-F1
#
_cell.length_a   1.000
_cell.length_b   1.000
_cell.length_c   1.000
_cell.angle_alpha   90.00
_cell.angle_beta   90.00
_cell.angle_gamma   90.00
#
_symmetry.space_group_name_H-M   'P 1'
#
loop_
_entity.id
_entity.type
_entity.pdbx_description
1 polymer ?
#
loop_
_entity_poly.entity_id
_entity_poly.type
_entity_poly.pdbx_seq_one_letter_code
_entity_poly.pdbx_strand_id
1 'polypeptide(L)'
;RCLDVTNAHAPLRQITLKGDSMKPWYSDAIHSARVVRRKYERQFRKSPLEVHRQIYVDQCKEVVQLIQNTKKEYFHQKFASASAKEVFRLVDNLLYKEPNHTLPTNVPLGDLPQTFNKFFYDKVHQIRAELDASPTLLSLTTPQPLVAERGGFKVWDGLADILQRAQWVSLYGKRIKLQFANHDF
;
A
#
# COMPACT_ATOMS: atom_id res chain seq x y z
N ARG A 1 23.45 -1.38 46.30
CA ARG A 1 23.83 -0.01 45.90
C ARG A 1 24.23 0.14 44.43
N CYS A 2 24.53 -0.93 43.67
CA CYS A 2 24.90 -0.79 42.24
C CYS A 2 23.68 -0.65 41.30
N LEU A 3 22.53 -1.25 41.65
CA LEU A 3 21.27 -1.15 40.88
C LEU A 3 20.71 0.29 40.79
N ASP A 4 20.97 1.14 41.78
CA ASP A 4 20.41 2.50 41.83
C ASP A 4 21.09 3.44 40.83
N VAL A 5 22.40 3.29 40.64
CA VAL A 5 23.17 4.11 39.68
C VAL A 5 22.81 3.73 38.25
N THR A 6 22.67 2.43 37.95
CA THR A 6 22.30 1.97 36.62
C THR A 6 20.86 2.36 36.26
N ASN A 7 19.91 2.28 37.19
CA ASN A 7 18.53 2.73 36.93
C ASN A 7 18.39 4.25 36.83
N ALA A 8 19.21 5.04 37.54
CA ALA A 8 19.22 6.51 37.41
C ALA A 8 19.71 6.98 36.03
N HIS A 9 20.75 6.32 35.49
CA HIS A 9 21.35 6.71 34.21
C HIS A 9 20.82 5.92 33.00
N ALA A 10 20.26 4.73 33.20
CA ALA A 10 19.73 3.86 32.16
C ALA A 10 18.52 3.06 32.67
N PRO A 11 17.38 3.72 32.95
CA PRO A 11 16.19 3.05 33.45
C PRO A 11 15.73 1.97 32.49
N LEU A 12 15.35 0.82 33.02
CA LEU A 12 14.79 -0.28 32.23
C LEU A 12 13.52 0.21 31.52
N ARG A 13 13.55 0.27 30.19
CA ARG A 13 12.40 0.63 29.35
C ARG A 13 11.92 -0.62 28.63
N GLN A 14 10.68 -1.02 28.91
CA GLN A 14 9.99 -1.99 28.06
C GLN A 14 9.51 -1.28 26.80
N ILE A 15 10.16 -1.60 25.67
CA ILE A 15 9.79 -1.08 24.35
C ILE A 15 9.12 -2.22 23.60
N THR A 16 7.82 -2.11 23.35
CA THR A 16 7.11 -3.02 22.44
C THR A 16 7.46 -2.63 21.01
N LEU A 17 8.19 -3.49 20.30
CA LEU A 17 8.48 -3.28 18.89
C LEU A 17 7.17 -3.41 18.10
N LYS A 18 6.69 -2.33 17.51
CA LYS A 18 5.54 -2.39 16.59
C LYS A 18 5.92 -3.23 15.36
N GLY A 19 5.17 -4.29 15.10
CA GLY A 19 5.33 -5.16 13.92
C GLY A 19 5.94 -6.54 14.18
N ASP A 20 5.86 -7.05 15.41
CA ASP A 20 6.50 -8.32 15.82
C ASP A 20 5.87 -9.59 15.21
N SER A 21 4.69 -9.50 14.59
CA SER A 21 4.21 -10.60 13.76
C SER A 21 4.98 -10.62 12.44
N MET A 22 5.92 -11.57 12.31
CA MET A 22 6.55 -11.88 11.02
C MET A 22 5.44 -12.05 9.98
N LYS A 23 5.60 -11.38 8.83
CA LYS A 23 4.58 -11.43 7.78
C LYS A 23 4.37 -12.89 7.36
N PRO A 24 3.13 -13.36 7.17
CA PRO A 24 2.87 -14.79 6.90
C PRO A 24 3.56 -15.35 5.64
N TRP A 25 3.85 -14.50 4.67
CA TRP A 25 4.56 -14.86 3.43
C TRP A 25 6.08 -14.71 3.54
N TYR A 26 6.62 -14.29 4.68
CA TYR A 26 8.06 -14.11 4.86
C TYR A 26 8.71 -15.46 5.21
N SER A 27 9.51 -15.98 4.29
CA SER A 27 10.21 -17.26 4.42
C SER A 27 11.69 -17.10 4.75
N ASP A 28 12.31 -18.18 5.24
CA ASP A 28 13.76 -18.24 5.48
C ASP A 28 14.58 -18.04 4.20
N ALA A 29 14.04 -18.44 3.04
CA ALA A 29 14.65 -18.17 1.74
C ALA A 29 14.75 -16.66 1.44
N ILE A 30 13.71 -15.89 1.76
CA ILE A 30 13.76 -14.42 1.64
C ILE A 30 14.79 -13.86 2.64
N HIS A 31 14.85 -14.42 3.85
CA HIS A 31 15.81 -14.00 4.85
C HIS A 31 17.25 -14.22 4.38
N SER A 32 17.59 -15.42 3.90
CA SER A 32 18.93 -15.78 3.44
C SER A 32 19.35 -14.93 2.22
N ALA A 33 18.48 -14.75 1.24
CA ALA A 33 18.74 -13.91 0.07
C ALA A 33 19.01 -12.44 0.47
N ARG A 34 18.30 -11.90 1.47
CA ARG A 34 18.56 -10.56 2.01
C ARG A 34 19.90 -10.48 2.76
N VAL A 35 20.32 -11.55 3.43
CA VAL A 35 21.66 -11.62 4.06
C VAL A 35 22.75 -11.58 2.99
N VAL A 36 22.62 -12.36 1.92
CA VAL A 36 23.55 -12.37 0.78
C VAL A 36 23.61 -10.99 0.12
N ARG A 37 22.47 -10.34 -0.13
CA ARG A 37 22.42 -8.97 -0.65
C ARG A 37 23.24 -7.98 0.21
N ARG A 38 23.10 -8.05 1.54
CA ARG A 38 23.88 -7.20 2.47
C ARG A 38 25.37 -7.52 2.43
N LYS A 39 25.76 -8.78 2.18
CA LYS A 39 27.16 -9.18 1.99
C LYS A 39 27.75 -8.50 0.75
N TYR A 40 27.06 -8.58 -0.40
CA TYR A 40 27.54 -7.95 -1.63
C TYR A 40 27.52 -6.43 -1.58
N GLU A 41 26.54 -5.85 -0.90
CA GLU A 41 26.52 -4.40 -0.64
C GLU A 41 27.78 -3.96 0.13
N ARG A 42 28.14 -4.66 1.20
CA ARG A 42 29.35 -4.37 1.97
C ARG A 42 30.62 -4.55 1.13
N GLN A 43 30.66 -5.58 0.29
CA GLN A 43 31.78 -5.81 -0.62
C GLN A 43 31.94 -4.67 -1.62
N PHE A 44 30.86 -4.26 -2.29
CA PHE A 44 30.86 -3.13 -3.23
C PHE A 44 31.25 -1.80 -2.55
N ARG A 45 30.77 -1.55 -1.34
CA ARG A 45 31.17 -0.35 -0.56
C ARG A 45 32.65 -0.36 -0.18
N LYS A 46 33.24 -1.54 0.06
CA LYS A 46 34.66 -1.68 0.39
C LYS A 46 35.55 -1.54 -0.84
N SER A 47 35.09 -2.04 -1.98
CA SER A 47 35.86 -2.03 -3.23
C SER A 47 34.95 -1.65 -4.40
N PRO A 48 35.05 -0.41 -4.92
CA PRO A 48 34.17 0.14 -5.94
C PRO A 48 34.53 -0.38 -7.34
N LEU A 49 34.69 -1.70 -7.47
CA LEU A 49 34.85 -2.36 -8.76
C LEU A 49 33.48 -2.58 -9.39
N GLU A 50 33.42 -2.39 -10.71
CA GLU A 50 32.19 -2.57 -11.49
C GLU A 50 31.62 -3.99 -11.35
N VAL A 51 32.49 -5.01 -11.26
CA VAL A 51 32.08 -6.40 -11.04
C VAL A 51 31.29 -6.55 -9.74
N HIS A 52 31.72 -5.91 -8.65
CA HIS A 52 30.99 -5.97 -7.38
C HIS A 52 29.66 -5.22 -7.44
N ARG A 53 29.61 -4.10 -8.19
CA ARG A 53 28.37 -3.37 -8.44
C ARG A 53 27.36 -4.27 -9.16
N GLN A 54 27.80 -4.96 -10.21
CA GLN A 54 26.95 -5.85 -11.01
C GLN A 54 26.41 -7.00 -10.16
N ILE A 55 27.27 -7.69 -9.38
CA ILE A 55 26.85 -8.75 -8.46
C ILE A 55 25.82 -8.25 -7.45
N TYR A 56 26.04 -7.07 -6.86
CA TYR A 56 25.08 -6.48 -5.93
C TYR A 56 23.73 -6.17 -6.61
N VAL A 57 23.74 -5.58 -7.81
CA VAL A 57 22.53 -5.25 -8.58
C VAL A 57 21.75 -6.51 -8.93
N ASP A 58 22.43 -7.57 -9.36
CA ASP A 58 21.77 -8.83 -9.72
C ASP A 58 21.17 -9.52 -8.50
N GLN A 59 21.87 -9.53 -7.36
CA GLN A 59 21.29 -10.00 -6.10
C GLN A 59 20.09 -9.15 -5.66
N CYS A 60 20.08 -7.85 -5.93
CA CYS A 60 18.92 -7.01 -5.63
C CYS A 60 17.70 -7.44 -6.45
N LYS A 61 17.88 -7.72 -7.75
CA LYS A 61 16.81 -8.22 -8.61
C LYS A 61 16.30 -9.57 -8.12
N GLU A 62 17.20 -10.50 -7.78
CA GLU A 62 16.85 -11.83 -7.26
C GLU A 62 15.98 -11.72 -5.99
N VAL A 63 16.40 -10.90 -5.02
CA VAL A 63 15.63 -10.69 -3.78
C VAL A 63 14.24 -10.13 -4.06
N VAL A 64 14.13 -9.17 -4.99
CA VAL A 64 12.84 -8.58 -5.37
C VAL A 64 11.94 -9.63 -6.01
N GLN A 65 12.46 -10.38 -6.97
CA GLN A 65 11.72 -11.46 -7.65
C GLN A 65 11.29 -12.54 -6.67
N LEU A 66 12.18 -12.97 -5.77
CA LEU A 66 11.86 -13.96 -4.74
C LEU A 66 10.69 -13.47 -3.86
N ILE A 67 10.76 -12.24 -3.36
CA ILE A 67 9.68 -11.66 -2.54
C ILE A 67 8.37 -11.59 -3.33
N GLN A 68 8.40 -11.16 -4.60
CA GLN A 68 7.22 -11.08 -5.45
C GLN A 68 6.60 -12.46 -5.66
N ASN A 69 7.41 -13.47 -6.00
CA ASN A 69 6.97 -14.82 -6.25
C ASN A 69 6.39 -15.47 -4.98
N THR A 70 7.08 -15.38 -3.84
CA THR A 70 6.58 -15.93 -2.58
C THR A 70 5.27 -15.25 -2.14
N LYS A 71 5.15 -13.93 -2.29
CA LYS A 71 3.89 -13.23 -2.02
C LYS A 71 2.77 -13.69 -2.94
N LYS A 72 3.04 -13.76 -4.24
CA LYS A 72 2.07 -14.20 -5.25
C LYS A 72 1.56 -15.59 -4.92
N GLU A 73 2.47 -16.52 -4.65
CA GLU A 73 2.15 -17.90 -4.29
C GLU A 73 1.33 -17.97 -3.01
N TYR A 74 1.73 -17.27 -1.95
CA TYR A 74 1.00 -17.22 -0.70
C TYR A 74 -0.45 -16.76 -0.89
N PHE A 75 -0.67 -15.64 -1.59
CA PHE A 75 -2.03 -15.14 -1.82
C PHE A 75 -2.81 -16.02 -2.80
N HIS A 76 -2.15 -16.57 -3.82
CA HIS A 76 -2.78 -17.51 -4.76
C HIS A 76 -3.32 -18.75 -4.04
N GLN A 77 -2.51 -19.37 -3.18
CA GLN A 77 -2.94 -20.49 -2.34
C GLN A 77 -4.08 -20.09 -1.39
N LYS A 78 -4.00 -18.89 -0.81
CA LYS A 78 -5.04 -18.37 0.09
C LYS A 78 -6.36 -18.11 -0.61
N PHE A 79 -6.34 -17.69 -1.88
CA PHE A 79 -7.55 -17.55 -2.70
C PHE A 79 -8.10 -18.91 -3.14
N ALA A 80 -7.24 -19.87 -3.45
CA ALA A 80 -7.65 -21.20 -3.88
C ALA A 80 -8.39 -22.00 -2.77
N SER A 81 -8.04 -21.77 -1.51
CA SER A 81 -8.68 -22.44 -0.36
C SER A 81 -9.84 -21.65 0.27
N ALA A 82 -10.15 -20.45 -0.22
CA ALA A 82 -11.12 -19.55 0.38
C ALA A 82 -12.54 -19.73 -0.18
N SER A 83 -13.54 -19.55 0.68
CA SER A 83 -14.94 -19.37 0.27
C SER A 83 -15.18 -18.01 -0.39
N ALA A 84 -16.26 -17.84 -1.14
CA ALA A 84 -16.59 -16.58 -1.82
C ALA A 84 -16.56 -15.36 -0.87
N LYS A 85 -17.11 -15.49 0.35
CA LYS A 85 -17.09 -14.42 1.36
C LYS A 85 -15.67 -14.09 1.83
N GLU A 86 -14.82 -15.09 1.98
CA GLU A 86 -13.42 -14.92 2.37
C GLU A 86 -12.60 -14.29 1.26
N VAL A 87 -12.86 -14.64 0.00
CA VAL A 87 -12.25 -13.98 -1.17
C VAL A 87 -12.53 -12.48 -1.15
N PHE A 88 -13.80 -12.06 -0.97
CA PHE A 88 -14.14 -10.63 -0.87
C PHE A 88 -13.41 -9.95 0.29
N ARG A 89 -13.41 -10.57 1.47
CA ARG A 89 -12.66 -10.06 2.63
C ARG A 89 -11.16 -9.94 2.34
N LEU A 90 -10.56 -10.92 1.66
CA LEU A 90 -9.15 -10.91 1.30
C LEU A 90 -8.84 -9.79 0.31
N VAL A 91 -9.69 -9.58 -0.68
CA VAL A 91 -9.59 -8.47 -1.64
C VAL A 91 -9.70 -7.12 -0.91
N ASP A 92 -10.69 -6.96 -0.04
CA ASP A 92 -10.88 -5.73 0.76
C ASP A 92 -9.65 -5.43 1.63
N ASN A 93 -9.09 -6.46 2.29
CA ASN A 93 -7.86 -6.34 3.08
C ASN A 93 -6.63 -5.99 2.23
N LEU A 94 -6.56 -6.46 0.98
CA LEU A 94 -5.44 -6.19 0.07
C LEU A 94 -5.49 -4.79 -0.55
N LEU A 95 -6.69 -4.30 -0.86
CA LEU A 95 -6.90 -3.05 -1.60
C LEU A 95 -7.01 -1.81 -0.70
N TYR A 96 -7.00 -1.97 0.62
CA TYR A 96 -7.26 -0.91 1.59
C TYR A 96 -8.69 -0.37 1.51
N LYS A 97 -9.57 -1.00 2.28
CA LYS A 97 -10.51 -0.23 3.10
C LYS A 97 -10.18 -0.55 4.55
N GLU A 98 -9.61 0.42 5.27
CA GLU A 98 -10.04 0.56 6.66
C GLU A 98 -11.57 0.48 6.62
N PRO A 99 -12.23 -0.40 7.39
CA PRO A 99 -13.67 -0.37 7.50
C PRO A 99 -14.05 0.90 8.28
N ASN A 100 -13.79 2.07 7.70
CA ASN A 100 -14.33 3.35 8.10
C ASN A 100 -15.78 3.41 7.60
N HIS A 101 -16.55 2.38 7.92
CA HIS A 101 -17.98 2.52 8.16
C HIS A 101 -18.17 2.93 9.62
N THR A 102 -17.38 3.91 10.07
CA THR A 102 -17.64 4.58 11.34
C THR A 102 -18.79 5.55 11.07
N LEU A 103 -19.83 5.45 11.90
CA LEU A 103 -20.88 6.43 11.91
C LEU A 103 -20.26 7.82 12.15
N PRO A 104 -20.85 8.89 11.59
CA PRO A 104 -20.35 10.24 11.82
C PRO A 104 -20.19 10.49 13.32
N THR A 105 -18.97 10.68 13.78
CA THR A 105 -18.69 10.94 15.22
C THR A 105 -19.19 12.32 15.65
N ASN A 106 -19.54 13.15 14.67
CA ASN A 106 -19.93 14.55 14.83
C ASN A 106 -21.40 14.71 15.28
N VAL A 107 -22.17 13.62 15.32
CA VAL A 107 -23.61 13.64 15.63
C VAL A 107 -23.88 12.82 16.88
N PRO A 108 -24.58 13.36 17.89
CA PRO A 108 -24.98 12.58 19.06
C PRO A 108 -25.90 11.43 18.65
N LEU A 109 -25.72 10.26 19.27
CA LEU A 109 -26.40 9.00 18.91
C LEU A 109 -27.94 9.12 18.87
N GLY A 110 -28.54 9.96 19.70
CA GLY A 110 -29.99 10.18 19.74
C GLY A 110 -30.55 10.90 18.51
N ASP A 111 -29.78 11.82 17.93
CA ASP A 111 -30.20 12.63 16.76
C ASP A 111 -29.80 11.99 15.44
N LEU A 112 -29.02 10.92 15.51
CA LEU A 112 -28.49 10.20 14.35
C LEU A 112 -29.60 9.67 13.44
N PRO A 113 -30.66 8.98 13.93
CA PRO A 113 -31.73 8.48 13.05
C PRO A 113 -32.45 9.60 12.31
N GLN A 114 -32.70 10.73 12.99
CA GLN A 114 -33.38 11.87 12.39
C GLN A 114 -32.50 12.52 11.31
N THR A 115 -31.19 12.64 11.57
CA THR A 115 -30.23 13.17 10.62
C THR A 115 -30.10 12.27 9.38
N PHE A 116 -30.06 10.95 9.57
CA PHE A 116 -30.08 9.98 8.46
C PHE A 116 -31.38 10.08 7.65
N ASN A 117 -32.53 10.10 8.32
CA ASN A 117 -33.82 10.23 7.66
C ASN A 117 -33.90 11.50 6.82
N LYS A 118 -33.49 12.64 7.39
CA LYS A 118 -33.46 13.92 6.68
C LYS A 118 -32.55 13.85 5.45
N PHE A 119 -31.33 13.33 5.60
CA PHE A 119 -30.40 13.19 4.47
C PHE A 119 -31.00 12.38 3.31
N PHE A 120 -31.60 11.22 3.60
CA PHE A 120 -32.19 10.39 2.56
C PHE A 120 -33.45 11.01 1.96
N TYR A 121 -34.29 11.65 2.77
CA TYR A 121 -35.47 12.37 2.30
C TYR A 121 -35.08 13.48 1.34
N ASP A 122 -34.15 14.34 1.76
CA ASP A 122 -33.66 15.48 0.97
C ASP A 122 -33.02 14.99 -0.34
N LYS A 123 -32.24 13.91 -0.29
CA LYS A 123 -31.59 13.33 -1.47
C LYS A 123 -32.59 12.75 -2.47
N VAL A 124 -33.60 12.02 -2.01
CA VAL A 124 -34.66 11.49 -2.88
C VAL A 124 -35.47 12.63 -3.48
N HIS A 125 -35.80 13.65 -2.68
CA HIS A 125 -36.52 14.82 -3.15
C HIS A 125 -35.73 15.59 -4.20
N GLN A 126 -34.43 15.80 -3.98
CA GLN A 126 -33.54 16.45 -4.92
C GLN A 126 -33.45 15.68 -6.25
N ILE A 127 -33.24 14.36 -6.20
CA ILE A 127 -33.18 13.53 -7.41
C ILE A 127 -34.49 13.61 -8.21
N ARG A 128 -35.64 13.57 -7.54
CA ARG A 128 -36.94 13.72 -8.21
C ARG A 128 -37.10 15.10 -8.84
N ALA A 129 -36.78 16.16 -8.10
CA ALA A 129 -36.82 17.52 -8.61
C ALA A 129 -35.90 17.71 -9.82
N GLU A 130 -34.70 17.12 -9.81
CA GLU A 130 -33.77 17.15 -10.94
C GLU A 130 -34.32 16.38 -12.16
N LEU A 131 -34.97 15.24 -11.95
CA LEU A 131 -35.60 14.47 -13.03
C LEU A 131 -36.82 15.20 -13.62
N ASP A 132 -37.64 15.83 -12.78
CA ASP A 132 -38.82 16.57 -13.22
C ASP A 132 -38.45 17.91 -13.89
N ALA A 133 -37.37 18.55 -13.43
CA ALA A 133 -36.81 19.78 -14.02
C ALA A 133 -35.95 19.52 -15.26
N SER A 134 -35.52 18.27 -15.47
CA SER A 134 -34.94 17.80 -16.72
C SER A 134 -36.09 17.58 -17.72
N PRO A 135 -36.32 18.48 -18.70
CA PRO A 135 -37.25 18.18 -19.77
C PRO A 135 -36.71 16.95 -20.50
N THR A 136 -37.31 15.80 -20.21
CA THR A 136 -36.97 14.55 -20.88
C THR A 136 -37.19 14.82 -22.36
N LEU A 137 -36.09 14.71 -23.12
CA LEU A 137 -36.07 14.74 -24.57
C LEU A 137 -37.14 13.77 -25.08
N LEU A 138 -38.31 14.32 -25.41
CA LEU A 138 -39.35 13.64 -26.15
C LEU A 138 -38.86 13.43 -27.57
N SER A 139 -38.09 12.36 -27.81
CA SER A 139 -38.18 11.48 -28.99
C SER A 139 -36.93 10.58 -29.07
N LEU A 140 -37.00 9.39 -28.47
CA LEU A 140 -36.21 8.26 -28.98
C LEU A 140 -37.07 7.51 -30.00
N THR A 141 -37.19 8.09 -31.20
CA THR A 141 -37.62 7.34 -32.38
C THR A 141 -36.39 6.75 -33.05
N THR A 142 -36.38 5.43 -33.06
CA THR A 142 -35.71 4.56 -34.04
C THR A 142 -34.21 4.30 -33.81
N PRO A 143 -33.81 3.07 -33.45
CA PRO A 143 -32.43 2.64 -33.56
C PRO A 143 -32.10 2.35 -35.03
N GLN A 144 -31.20 3.14 -35.62
CA GLN A 144 -30.43 2.76 -36.81
C GLN A 144 -29.03 2.28 -36.39
N PRO A 145 -28.44 1.31 -37.10
CA PRO A 145 -27.32 0.50 -36.63
C PRO A 145 -26.00 1.24 -36.80
N LEU A 146 -25.07 1.11 -35.84
CA LEU A 146 -23.67 1.49 -36.05
C LEU A 146 -22.77 0.27 -35.97
N VAL A 147 -22.17 -0.02 -37.12
CA VAL A 147 -21.06 -0.94 -37.32
C VAL A 147 -19.90 -0.53 -36.41
N ALA A 148 -19.41 -1.45 -35.58
CA ALA A 148 -18.21 -1.22 -34.78
C ALA A 148 -16.95 -1.47 -35.61
N GLU A 149 -16.31 -0.41 -36.09
CA GLU A 149 -14.90 -0.48 -36.51
C GLU A 149 -13.95 -0.09 -35.37
N ARG A 150 -13.02 -1.02 -35.12
CA ARG A 150 -11.63 -0.92 -34.64
C ARG A 150 -11.21 0.27 -33.75
N GLY A 151 -10.60 -0.07 -32.61
CA GLY A 151 -9.68 0.82 -31.90
C GLY A 151 -8.86 0.08 -30.84
N GLY A 152 -7.69 -0.43 -31.21
CA GLY A 152 -6.73 -1.01 -30.27
C GLY A 152 -6.16 0.08 -29.35
N PHE A 153 -6.47 0.01 -28.06
CA PHE A 153 -6.01 0.96 -27.05
C PHE A 153 -4.60 0.55 -26.58
N LYS A 154 -3.55 1.17 -27.13
CA LYS A 154 -2.18 1.05 -26.62
C LYS A 154 -1.97 2.08 -25.51
N VAL A 155 -2.06 1.64 -24.25
CA VAL A 155 -1.61 2.43 -23.08
C VAL A 155 -0.81 1.53 -22.15
N TRP A 156 0.45 1.24 -22.52
CA TRP A 156 1.40 0.58 -21.61
C TRP A 156 2.88 1.02 -21.76
N ASP A 157 3.18 2.14 -22.45
CA ASP A 157 4.58 2.59 -22.59
C ASP A 157 5.00 3.66 -21.56
N GLY A 158 4.10 4.09 -20.65
CA GLY A 158 4.40 5.14 -19.67
C GLY A 158 4.75 4.67 -18.24
N LEU A 159 4.51 3.40 -17.90
CA LEU A 159 4.64 2.92 -16.51
C LEU A 159 6.03 2.33 -16.19
N ALA A 160 6.83 2.01 -17.20
CA ALA A 160 8.19 1.51 -17.00
C ALA A 160 9.11 2.59 -16.39
N ASP A 161 8.95 3.86 -16.79
CA ASP A 161 9.83 4.96 -16.38
C ASP A 161 9.53 5.47 -14.95
N ILE A 162 8.26 5.46 -14.55
CA ILE A 162 7.83 5.86 -13.20
C ILE A 162 8.25 4.82 -12.15
N LEU A 163 8.20 3.54 -12.50
CA LEU A 163 8.66 2.46 -11.60
C LEU A 163 10.18 2.46 -11.44
N GLN A 164 10.94 2.92 -12.43
CA GLN A 164 12.39 3.08 -12.30
C GLN A 164 12.78 4.26 -11.40
N ARG A 165 11.98 5.34 -11.31
CA ARG A 165 12.26 6.49 -10.43
C ARG A 165 11.72 6.34 -9.01
N ALA A 166 10.54 5.76 -8.81
CA ALA A 166 9.94 5.63 -7.48
C ALA A 166 10.61 4.55 -6.61
N GLN A 167 11.18 3.51 -7.23
CA GLN A 167 11.89 2.45 -6.50
C GLN A 167 13.26 2.89 -5.96
N TRP A 168 13.85 3.97 -6.52
CA TRP A 168 15.12 4.53 -6.05
C TRP A 168 15.00 5.27 -4.71
N VAL A 169 13.89 5.95 -4.41
CA VAL A 169 13.77 6.74 -3.17
C VAL A 169 13.48 5.85 -1.95
N SER A 170 12.79 4.71 -2.13
CA SER A 170 12.41 3.83 -1.01
C SER A 170 13.45 2.72 -0.70
N LEU A 171 14.35 2.36 -1.63
CA LEU A 171 15.36 1.30 -1.41
C LEU A 171 16.65 1.82 -0.76
N TYR A 172 16.94 3.11 -0.86
CA TYR A 172 18.02 3.74 -0.08
C TYR A 172 17.43 4.26 1.22
N GLY A 173 17.53 3.45 2.27
CA GLY A 173 17.40 3.91 3.64
C GLY A 173 18.45 4.97 3.96
N LYS A 174 18.22 6.21 3.54
CA LYS A 174 18.86 7.40 4.07
C LYS A 174 18.29 7.63 5.46
N ARG A 175 18.84 6.93 6.46
CA ARG A 175 18.92 7.48 7.81
C ARG A 175 20.09 8.45 7.83
N ILE A 176 19.95 9.59 7.16
CA ILE A 176 20.83 10.74 7.39
C ILE A 176 20.34 11.31 8.72
N LYS A 177 21.09 11.04 9.81
CA LYS A 177 21.05 11.91 10.99
C LYS A 177 21.63 13.24 10.50
N LEU A 178 20.77 14.22 10.24
CA LEU A 178 21.19 15.62 10.24
C LEU A 178 21.51 15.95 11.70
N GLN A 179 22.78 15.83 12.08
CA GLN A 179 23.31 16.61 13.19
C GLN A 179 23.55 18.00 12.63
N PHE A 180 22.65 18.93 12.92
CA PHE A 180 23.00 20.33 12.90
C PHE A 180 23.89 20.55 14.12
N ALA A 181 25.19 20.68 13.88
CA ALA A 181 26.08 21.37 14.79
C ALA A 181 25.73 22.86 14.67
N ASN A 182 25.18 23.44 15.74
CA ASN A 182 25.19 24.88 15.91
C ASN A 182 26.63 25.26 16.23
N HIS A 183 27.32 25.84 15.24
CA HIS A 183 28.49 26.67 15.50
C HIS A 183 28.02 28.13 15.39
N ASP A 184 28.15 28.80 16.53
CA ASP A 184 28.30 30.23 16.77
C ASP A 184 28.22 31.16 15.55
N PHE A 185 27.22 32.04 15.54
CA PHE A 185 27.39 33.51 15.60
C PHE A 185 26.06 34.16 16.01
#